data_AF-A0A7V4PDQ0-F1
#
_entry.id   AF-A0A7V4PDQ0-F1
#
_cell.length_a   1.000
_cell.length_b   1.000
_cell.length_c   1.000
_cell.angle_alpha   90.00
_cell.angle_beta   90.00
_cell.angle_gamma   90.00
#
_symmetry.space_group_name_H-M   'P 1'
#
loop_
_entity.id
_entity.type
_entity.pdbx_description
1 polymer ?
#
loop_
_entity_poly.entity_id
_entity_poly.type
_entity_poly.pdbx_seq_one_letter_code
_entity_poly.pdbx_strand_id
1 'polypeptide(L)'
;MKKQKISKGFTLVELLVVIAIIGILAGIVVVSLRSAQDRSKKASLQSTLASIVPVASMCVNDGGSVQGPTSNTTGGGPICDLTDIAEEWPSLAGITGMNYRYMVTNDTTISAGDGTNAVVTCTVATNSCVLN
;
A
#
# COMPACT_ATOMS: atom_id res chain seq x y z
N MET A 1 68.98 -9.72 -14.62
CA MET A 1 67.85 -10.04 -15.51
C MET A 1 66.66 -9.16 -15.13
N LYS A 2 66.20 -8.27 -16.02
CA LYS A 2 65.06 -7.36 -15.75
C LYS A 2 63.75 -8.07 -16.12
N LYS A 3 62.93 -8.40 -15.12
CA LYS A 3 61.55 -8.90 -15.32
C LYS A 3 60.70 -7.78 -15.95
N GLN A 4 60.33 -7.95 -17.21
CA GLN A 4 59.35 -7.09 -17.87
C GLN A 4 57.98 -7.31 -17.20
N LYS A 5 57.42 -6.27 -16.59
CA LYS A 5 56.05 -6.31 -16.05
C LYS A 5 55.08 -6.16 -17.23
N ILE A 6 54.29 -7.18 -17.51
CA ILE A 6 53.17 -7.09 -18.45
C ILE A 6 52.11 -6.19 -17.82
N SER A 7 51.93 -4.99 -18.38
CA SER A 7 50.82 -4.11 -18.00
C SER A 7 49.54 -4.67 -18.62
N LYS A 8 48.62 -5.17 -17.80
CA LYS A 8 47.29 -5.60 -18.26
C LYS A 8 46.41 -4.35 -18.38
N GLY A 9 46.13 -3.93 -19.61
CA GLY A 9 45.16 -2.88 -19.90
C GLY A 9 43.74 -3.47 -19.99
N PHE A 10 42.76 -2.72 -19.49
CA PHE A 10 41.34 -3.00 -19.70
C PHE A 10 40.98 -2.56 -21.12
N THR A 11 40.36 -3.42 -21.92
CA THR A 11 39.98 -3.06 -23.29
C THR A 11 38.67 -2.28 -23.29
N LEU A 12 38.51 -1.34 -24.22
CA LEU A 12 37.26 -0.60 -24.38
C LEU A 12 36.08 -1.54 -24.72
N VAL A 13 36.37 -2.64 -25.42
CA VAL A 13 35.38 -3.67 -25.77
C VAL A 13 34.88 -4.41 -24.54
N GLU A 14 35.75 -4.73 -23.59
CA GLU A 14 35.36 -5.32 -22.30
C GLU A 14 34.45 -4.37 -21.52
N LEU A 15 34.71 -3.06 -21.54
CA LEU A 15 33.85 -2.09 -20.86
C LEU A 15 32.48 -1.98 -21.53
N LEU A 16 32.46 -1.95 -22.87
CA LEU A 16 31.25 -1.80 -23.66
C LEU A 16 30.29 -2.99 -23.48
N VAL A 17 30.82 -4.22 -23.46
CA VAL A 17 29.97 -5.41 -23.27
C VAL A 17 29.36 -5.46 -21.87
N VAL A 18 30.08 -4.99 -20.85
CA VAL A 18 29.58 -4.98 -19.46
C VAL A 18 28.41 -4.00 -19.30
N ILE A 19 28.54 -2.78 -19.81
CA ILE A 19 27.43 -1.81 -19.74
C ILE A 19 26.23 -2.27 -20.56
N ALA A 20 26.46 -2.98 -21.68
CA ALA A 20 25.38 -3.58 -22.47
C ALA A 20 24.61 -4.64 -21.68
N ILE A 21 25.32 -5.55 -20.99
CA ILE A 21 24.69 -6.59 -20.16
C ILE A 21 23.96 -5.97 -18.96
N ILE A 22 24.57 -5.00 -18.25
CA ILE A 22 23.94 -4.29 -17.13
C ILE A 22 22.67 -3.58 -17.61
N GLY A 23 22.68 -2.96 -18.80
CA GLY A 23 21.50 -2.33 -19.39
C GLY A 23 20.34 -3.30 -19.59
N ILE A 24 20.62 -4.51 -20.11
CA ILE A 24 19.59 -5.55 -20.31
C ILE A 24 19.03 -6.02 -18.96
N LEU A 25 19.90 -6.32 -17.99
CA LEU A 25 19.48 -6.77 -16.67
C LEU A 25 18.68 -5.71 -15.91
N ALA A 26 19.10 -4.44 -15.98
CA ALA A 26 18.41 -3.33 -15.35
C ALA A 26 16.99 -3.14 -15.89
N GLY A 27 16.79 -3.32 -17.21
CA GLY A 27 15.46 -3.24 -17.83
C GLY A 27 14.46 -4.23 -17.24
N ILE A 28 14.87 -5.49 -17.03
CA ILE A 28 14.01 -6.55 -16.49
C ILE A 28 13.65 -6.27 -15.02
N VAL A 29 14.63 -5.82 -14.23
CA VAL A 29 14.44 -5.53 -12.80
C VAL A 29 13.46 -4.38 -12.56
N VAL A 30 13.46 -3.35 -13.41
CA VAL A 30 12.55 -2.21 -13.23
C VAL A 30 11.08 -2.62 -13.37
N VAL A 31 10.75 -3.52 -14.30
CA VAL A 31 9.37 -3.99 -14.49
C VAL A 31 8.90 -4.82 -13.29
N SER A 32 9.74 -5.74 -12.80
CA SER A 32 9.40 -6.57 -11.64
C SER A 32 9.26 -5.75 -10.35
N LEU A 33 10.13 -4.75 -10.15
CA LEU A 33 10.10 -3.88 -8.97
C LEU A 33 8.82 -3.02 -8.93
N ARG A 34 8.35 -2.48 -10.06
CA ARG A 34 7.11 -1.70 -10.12
C ARG A 34 5.90 -2.52 -9.67
N SER A 35 5.78 -3.76 -10.18
CA SER A 35 4.69 -4.66 -9.77
C SER A 35 4.76 -5.02 -8.29
N ALA A 36 5.96 -5.27 -7.75
CA ALA A 36 6.15 -5.56 -6.33
C ALA A 36 5.77 -4.37 -5.44
N GLN A 37 6.15 -3.15 -5.83
CA GLN A 37 5.78 -1.92 -5.11
C GLN A 37 4.27 -1.71 -5.07
N ASP A 38 3.56 -1.94 -6.19
CA ASP A 38 2.11 -1.77 -6.22
C ASP A 38 1.37 -2.80 -5.36
N ARG A 39 1.85 -4.05 -5.34
CA ARG A 39 1.34 -5.08 -4.41
C ARG A 39 1.60 -4.70 -2.95
N SER A 40 2.78 -4.16 -2.64
CA SER A 40 3.12 -3.70 -1.28
C SER A 40 2.20 -2.55 -0.82
N LYS A 41 1.90 -1.59 -1.70
CA LYS A 41 0.97 -0.49 -1.39
C LYS A 41 -0.44 -1.00 -1.11
N LYS A 42 -0.94 -1.92 -1.96
CA LYS A 42 -2.25 -2.56 -1.76
C LYS A 42 -2.32 -3.35 -0.45
N ALA A 43 -1.26 -4.08 -0.11
CA ALA A 43 -1.17 -4.81 1.15
C ALA A 43 -1.13 -3.88 2.36
N SER A 44 -0.41 -2.76 2.27
CA SER A 44 -0.40 -1.72 3.30
C SER A 44 -1.80 -1.15 3.52
N LEU A 45 -2.52 -0.80 2.44
CA LEU A 45 -3.91 -0.36 2.50
C LEU A 45 -4.82 -1.40 3.17
N GLN A 46 -4.67 -2.67 2.78
CA GLN A 46 -5.44 -3.78 3.36
C GLN A 46 -5.17 -3.92 4.85
N SER A 47 -3.91 -3.78 5.29
CA SER A 47 -3.54 -3.82 6.71
C SER A 47 -4.16 -2.66 7.49
N THR A 48 -4.14 -1.45 6.94
CA THR A 48 -4.75 -0.26 7.59
C THR A 48 -6.26 -0.42 7.71
N LEU A 49 -6.93 -0.98 6.71
CA LEU A 49 -8.36 -1.24 6.81
C LEU A 49 -8.63 -2.40 7.78
N ALA A 50 -7.85 -3.46 7.75
CA ALA A 50 -7.99 -4.60 8.67
C ALA A 50 -7.85 -4.21 10.14
N SER A 51 -7.08 -3.16 10.47
CA SER A 51 -6.97 -2.68 11.86
C SER A 51 -8.20 -1.92 12.36
N ILE A 52 -9.01 -1.35 11.46
CA ILE A 52 -10.22 -0.59 11.85
C ILE A 52 -11.51 -1.43 11.80
N VAL A 53 -11.54 -2.55 11.08
CA VAL A 53 -12.74 -3.43 11.03
C VAL A 53 -13.17 -3.93 12.41
N PRO A 54 -12.26 -4.35 13.32
CA PRO A 54 -12.66 -4.77 14.66
C PRO A 54 -13.37 -3.67 15.44
N VAL A 55 -12.89 -2.43 15.33
CA VAL A 55 -13.50 -1.25 15.97
C VAL A 55 -14.89 -1.00 15.41
N ALA A 56 -15.04 -1.03 14.08
CA ALA A 56 -16.33 -0.90 13.43
C ALA A 56 -17.30 -2.04 13.83
N SER A 57 -16.79 -3.27 13.99
CA SER A 57 -17.60 -4.40 14.43
C SER A 57 -18.07 -4.23 15.86
N MET A 58 -17.22 -3.71 16.75
CA MET A 58 -17.56 -3.40 18.14
C MET A 58 -18.65 -2.34 18.21
N CYS A 59 -18.52 -1.26 17.42
CA CYS A 59 -19.55 -0.23 17.30
C CYS A 59 -20.93 -0.79 16.97
N VAL A 60 -21.01 -1.62 15.92
CA VAL A 60 -22.28 -2.22 15.48
C VAL A 60 -22.81 -3.23 16.51
N ASN A 61 -21.93 -3.98 17.17
CA ASN A 61 -22.32 -4.93 18.23
C ASN A 61 -22.89 -4.22 19.47
N ASP A 62 -22.39 -3.03 19.78
CA ASP A 62 -22.87 -2.20 20.89
C ASP A 62 -24.12 -1.36 20.53
N GLY A 63 -24.61 -1.51 19.29
CA GLY A 63 -25.82 -0.83 18.79
C GLY A 63 -25.58 0.57 18.23
N GLY A 64 -24.31 0.95 18.02
CA GLY A 64 -23.92 2.17 17.32
C GLY A 64 -23.90 2.03 15.81
N SER A 65 -23.63 3.14 15.13
CA SER A 65 -23.49 3.22 13.67
C SER A 65 -22.09 3.70 13.28
N VAL A 66 -21.52 3.04 12.28
CA VAL A 66 -20.20 3.36 11.73
C VAL A 66 -20.27 4.69 10.99
N GLN A 67 -19.47 5.65 11.45
CA GLN A 67 -19.36 6.97 10.85
C GLN A 67 -18.23 6.99 9.82
N GLY A 68 -18.44 7.74 8.73
CA GLY A 68 -17.38 8.00 7.77
C GLY A 68 -16.30 8.92 8.34
N PRO A 69 -15.07 8.86 7.81
CA PRO A 69 -13.99 9.75 8.22
C PRO A 69 -14.31 11.21 7.89
N THR A 70 -13.76 12.15 8.67
CA THR A 70 -13.84 13.59 8.36
C THR A 70 -13.15 13.95 7.03
N SER A 71 -12.12 13.19 6.65
CA SER A 71 -11.46 13.30 5.36
C SER A 71 -11.25 11.91 4.75
N ASN A 72 -11.69 11.74 3.51
CA ASN A 72 -11.54 10.46 2.81
C ASN A 72 -10.07 10.09 2.56
N THR A 73 -9.11 11.02 2.65
CA THR A 73 -7.67 10.75 2.44
C THR A 73 -6.86 10.83 3.72
N THR A 74 -7.16 11.79 4.59
CA THR A 74 -6.37 12.03 5.82
C THR A 74 -6.96 11.32 7.04
N GLY A 75 -8.16 10.72 6.90
CA GLY A 75 -8.86 10.10 8.03
C GLY A 75 -9.41 11.15 8.99
N GLY A 76 -9.37 10.84 10.28
CA GLY A 76 -9.89 11.66 11.37
C GLY A 76 -11.40 11.49 11.59
N GLY A 77 -11.86 11.92 12.76
CA GLY A 77 -13.22 11.68 13.23
C GLY A 77 -13.40 10.28 13.79
N PRO A 78 -14.37 10.09 14.71
CA PRO A 78 -14.59 8.82 15.36
C PRO A 78 -15.14 7.80 14.35
N ILE A 79 -14.73 6.53 14.49
CA ILE A 79 -15.24 5.42 13.67
C ILE A 79 -16.69 5.08 14.05
N CYS A 80 -17.06 5.33 15.30
CA CYS A 80 -18.40 5.08 15.85
C CYS A 80 -19.09 6.38 16.28
N ASP A 81 -20.41 6.40 16.30
CA ASP A 81 -21.20 7.49 16.88
C ASP A 81 -21.31 7.42 18.42
N LEU A 82 -21.02 6.27 19.01
CA LEU A 82 -20.98 6.07 20.46
C LEU A 82 -19.75 6.77 21.07
N THR A 83 -19.93 7.38 22.24
CA THR A 83 -18.88 8.11 22.96
C THR A 83 -17.85 7.23 23.65
N ASP A 84 -18.18 5.95 23.86
CA ASP A 84 -17.31 4.99 24.57
C ASP A 84 -16.26 4.35 23.64
N ILE A 85 -16.35 4.63 22.32
CA ILE A 85 -15.45 4.15 21.27
C ILE A 85 -14.81 5.38 20.62
N ALA A 86 -13.62 5.75 21.08
CA ALA A 86 -12.95 7.00 20.71
C ALA A 86 -11.93 6.82 19.57
N GLU A 87 -11.83 5.63 18.98
CA GLU A 87 -10.91 5.34 17.89
C GLU A 87 -11.27 6.14 16.63
N GLU A 88 -10.26 6.79 16.07
CA GLU A 88 -10.41 7.62 14.88
C GLU A 88 -9.90 6.92 13.62
N TRP A 89 -10.43 7.37 12.47
CA TRP A 89 -9.97 6.88 11.17
C TRP A 89 -8.48 7.24 10.94
N PRO A 90 -7.61 6.27 10.60
CA PRO A 90 -6.21 6.55 10.32
C PRO A 90 -6.04 7.28 8.98
N SER A 91 -4.91 7.96 8.82
CA SER A 91 -4.57 8.62 7.57
C SER A 91 -4.13 7.62 6.49
N LEU A 92 -4.71 7.73 5.30
CA LEU A 92 -4.27 6.99 4.11
C LEU A 92 -3.21 7.75 3.30
N ALA A 93 -2.97 9.02 3.62
CA ALA A 93 -2.05 9.89 2.89
C ALA A 93 -0.58 9.40 2.92
N GLY A 94 -0.22 8.56 3.89
CA GLY A 94 1.12 7.98 4.03
C GLY A 94 1.42 6.82 3.08
N ILE A 95 0.43 6.29 2.36
CA ILE A 95 0.63 5.19 1.41
C ILE A 95 1.16 5.78 0.09
N THR A 96 2.46 6.09 0.10
CA THR A 96 3.17 6.84 -0.95
C THR A 96 2.91 6.32 -2.37
N GLY A 97 2.54 7.24 -3.26
CA GLY A 97 2.47 7.02 -4.70
C GLY A 97 1.06 6.86 -5.28
N MET A 98 0.01 6.74 -4.46
CA MET A 98 -1.39 6.80 -4.91
C MET A 98 -2.27 7.59 -3.93
N ASN A 99 -3.26 8.31 -4.45
CA ASN A 99 -4.26 9.03 -3.64
C ASN A 99 -5.38 8.05 -3.25
N TYR A 100 -5.06 7.08 -2.39
CA TYR A 100 -6.08 6.20 -1.84
C TYR A 100 -7.05 7.00 -0.97
N ARG A 101 -8.34 6.68 -1.10
CA ARG A 101 -9.40 7.31 -0.35
C ARG A 101 -10.43 6.30 0.14
N TYR A 102 -11.05 6.58 1.28
CA TYR A 102 -12.25 5.90 1.73
C TYR A 102 -13.40 6.19 0.74
N MET A 103 -14.18 5.16 0.39
CA MET A 103 -15.23 5.24 -0.64
C MET A 103 -16.62 4.86 -0.13
N VAL A 104 -16.71 3.73 0.57
CA VAL A 104 -17.95 3.25 1.20
C VAL A 104 -17.64 2.96 2.65
N THR A 105 -18.32 3.64 3.56
CA THR A 105 -18.23 3.44 5.01
C THR A 105 -19.65 3.37 5.53
N ASN A 106 -20.12 2.16 5.82
CA ASN A 106 -21.40 1.89 6.47
C ASN A 106 -21.23 0.74 7.47
N ASP A 107 -22.30 0.43 8.20
CA ASP A 107 -22.31 -0.58 9.26
C ASP A 107 -21.91 -1.99 8.80
N THR A 108 -21.97 -2.28 7.50
CA THR A 108 -21.67 -3.62 6.96
C THR A 108 -20.38 -3.69 6.15
N THR A 109 -19.95 -2.56 5.57
CA THR A 109 -18.85 -2.53 4.60
C THR A 109 -18.01 -1.26 4.72
N ILE A 110 -16.69 -1.46 4.71
CA ILE A 110 -15.68 -0.41 4.69
C ILE A 110 -14.79 -0.65 3.47
N SER A 111 -14.63 0.34 2.61
CA SER A 111 -13.78 0.22 1.41
C SER A 111 -12.90 1.43 1.21
N ALA A 112 -11.73 1.16 0.63
CA ALA A 112 -10.79 2.17 0.20
C ALA A 112 -10.26 1.86 -1.19
N GLY A 113 -10.00 2.92 -1.96
CA GLY A 113 -9.74 2.80 -3.38
C GLY A 113 -9.10 4.03 -3.98
N ASP A 114 -8.93 4.04 -5.30
CA ASP A 114 -8.37 5.19 -6.04
C ASP A 114 -9.35 6.37 -6.16
N GLY A 115 -10.59 6.17 -5.67
CA GLY A 115 -11.69 7.12 -5.72
C GLY A 115 -12.70 6.90 -6.83
N THR A 116 -12.38 5.99 -7.74
CA THR A 116 -13.28 5.49 -8.78
C THR A 116 -13.58 4.01 -8.56
N ASN A 117 -12.58 3.24 -8.12
CA ASN A 117 -12.66 1.80 -7.88
C ASN A 117 -12.23 1.47 -6.45
N ALA A 118 -13.03 0.66 -5.75
CA ALA A 118 -12.63 0.07 -4.48
C ALA A 118 -11.49 -0.94 -4.73
N VAL A 119 -10.35 -0.73 -4.06
CA VAL A 119 -9.17 -1.60 -4.17
C VAL A 119 -9.12 -2.60 -3.03
N VAL A 120 -9.60 -2.20 -1.85
CA VAL A 120 -9.83 -3.08 -0.71
C VAL A 120 -11.27 -2.89 -0.26
N THR A 121 -11.97 -3.99 -0.03
CA THR A 121 -13.28 -4.01 0.61
C THR A 121 -13.22 -4.90 1.84
N CYS A 122 -13.71 -4.38 2.95
CA CYS A 122 -13.83 -5.11 4.20
C CYS A 122 -15.30 -5.25 4.60
N THR A 123 -15.65 -6.42 5.11
CA THR A 123 -16.98 -6.71 5.64
C THR A 123 -16.91 -6.71 7.16
N VAL A 124 -17.66 -5.81 7.78
CA VAL A 124 -17.65 -5.57 9.22
C VAL A 124 -18.16 -6.79 9.99
N ALA A 125 -19.25 -7.40 9.52
CA ALA A 125 -19.87 -8.57 10.16
C ALA A 125 -18.96 -9.82 10.22
N THR A 126 -18.06 -9.99 9.24
CA THR A 126 -17.16 -11.16 9.16
C THR A 126 -15.72 -10.80 9.50
N ASN A 127 -15.45 -9.54 9.86
CA ASN A 127 -14.14 -9.02 10.19
C ASN A 127 -13.05 -9.37 9.16
N SER A 128 -13.42 -9.35 7.87
CA SER A 128 -12.59 -9.82 6.76
C SER A 128 -12.37 -8.72 5.73
N CYS A 129 -11.19 -8.69 5.11
CA CYS A 129 -10.82 -7.72 4.07
C CYS A 129 -10.29 -8.44 2.84
N VAL A 130 -10.83 -8.10 1.67
CA VAL A 130 -10.44 -8.65 0.37
C VAL A 130 -9.86 -7.57 -0.52
N LEU A 131 -8.84 -7.95 -1.29
CA LEU A 131 -8.28 -7.15 -2.37
C LEU A 131 -9.09 -7.39 -3.65
N ASN A 132 -9.54 -6.31 -4.28
CA ASN A 132 -10.22 -6.34 -5.57
C ASN A 132 -9.23 -6.24 -6.75
#